data_AF-A0ABC9XYQ2-F1
#
_entry.id   AF-A0ABC9XYQ2-F1
#
_cell.length_a   1.000
_cell.length_b   1.000
_cell.length_c   1.000
_cell.angle_alpha   90.00
_cell.angle_beta   90.00
_cell.angle_gamma   90.00
#
_symmetry.space_group_name_H-M   'P 1'
#
loop_
_entity.id
_entity.type
_entity.pdbx_description
1 polymer ?
#
loop_
_entity_poly.entity_id
_entity_poly.type
_entity_poly.pdbx_seq_one_letter_code
_entity_poly.pdbx_strand_id
1 'polypeptide(L)'
;MLDLILTNKEGLVGDIKLKGSLGCSDHEMVEFRILRAARRVHSKLTTLDFRRADFGLFRDLLGRISWDKALEGRGAQDSWLIFKGHLLQAQERCSPTKRKSSKSTKRPPWMNKVLLGKVKQKKEAYRGWKQGQVAWEEYRETVQEARDQVRKAKALIEISLVRDVKDNKKSFYGYVSDKRRTRENVGPLWN
;
A
#
# COMPACT_ATOMS: atom_id res chain seq x y z
N MET A 1 -28.84 -17.41 -9.06
CA MET A 1 -28.37 -16.01 -8.97
C MET A 1 -27.39 -15.77 -10.14
N LEU A 2 -27.38 -14.59 -10.78
CA LEU A 2 -26.58 -14.34 -11.99
C LEU A 2 -25.24 -13.69 -11.65
N ASP A 3 -24.17 -14.11 -12.34
CA ASP A 3 -22.83 -13.50 -12.26
C ASP A 3 -22.59 -12.62 -13.50
N LEU A 4 -22.35 -11.31 -13.29
CA LEU A 4 -22.23 -10.32 -14.37
C LEU A 4 -20.84 -9.65 -14.39
N ILE A 5 -20.29 -9.45 -15.58
CA ILE A 5 -19.10 -8.62 -15.81
C ILE A 5 -19.55 -7.37 -16.57
N LEU A 6 -19.47 -6.21 -15.91
CA LEU A 6 -19.82 -4.92 -16.50
C LEU A 6 -18.54 -4.19 -16.93
N THR A 7 -18.50 -3.71 -18.17
CA THR A 7 -17.42 -2.87 -18.71
C THR A 7 -18.02 -1.61 -19.33
N ASN A 8 -17.33 -0.48 -19.16
CA ASN A 8 -17.68 0.79 -19.80
C ASN A 8 -16.93 1.03 -21.13
N LYS A 9 -16.09 0.08 -21.53
CA LYS A 9 -15.30 0.13 -22.76
C LYS A 9 -15.45 -1.18 -23.50
N GLU A 10 -15.90 -1.09 -24.75
CA GLU A 10 -15.96 -2.23 -25.65
C GLU A 10 -14.55 -2.79 -25.91
N GLY A 11 -14.42 -4.11 -25.97
CA GLY A 11 -13.13 -4.79 -26.18
C GLY A 11 -12.15 -4.77 -25.00
N LEU A 12 -12.49 -4.15 -23.85
CA LEU A 12 -11.63 -4.18 -22.65
C LEU A 12 -11.55 -5.57 -22.01
N VAL A 13 -12.60 -6.37 -22.17
CA VAL A 13 -12.71 -7.72 -21.61
C VAL A 13 -12.73 -8.73 -22.76
N GLY A 14 -11.89 -9.74 -22.69
CA GLY A 14 -11.82 -10.86 -23.62
C GLY A 14 -11.62 -12.19 -22.91
N ASP A 15 -11.60 -13.30 -23.66
CA ASP A 15 -11.33 -14.66 -23.16
C ASP A 15 -12.19 -15.07 -21.94
N ILE A 16 -13.51 -14.86 -22.03
CA ILE A 16 -14.46 -15.23 -20.97
C ILE A 16 -14.68 -16.75 -20.95
N LYS A 17 -14.50 -17.38 -19.79
CA LYS A 17 -14.68 -18.82 -19.56
C LYS A 17 -15.30 -19.07 -18.20
N LEU A 18 -16.15 -20.08 -18.10
CA LEU A 18 -16.60 -20.62 -16.82
C LEU A 18 -15.59 -21.68 -16.35
N LYS A 19 -15.26 -21.66 -15.06
CA LYS A 19 -14.15 -22.45 -14.50
C LYS A 19 -14.54 -23.44 -13.40
N GLY A 20 -15.83 -23.70 -13.22
CA GLY A 20 -16.34 -24.52 -12.12
C GLY A 20 -16.68 -23.68 -10.90
N SER A 21 -17.35 -24.30 -9.94
CA SER A 21 -17.73 -23.66 -8.69
C SER A 21 -16.53 -23.40 -7.76
N LEU A 22 -16.56 -22.27 -7.06
CA LEU A 22 -15.55 -21.97 -6.04
C LEU A 22 -15.98 -22.58 -4.69
N GLY A 23 -15.53 -23.79 -4.38
CA GLY A 23 -15.87 -24.46 -3.13
C GLY A 23 -17.23 -25.15 -3.17
N CYS A 24 -18.08 -24.96 -2.15
CA CYS A 24 -19.46 -25.46 -2.13
C CYS A 24 -20.48 -24.41 -2.62
N SER A 25 -20.02 -23.38 -3.32
CA SER A 25 -20.91 -22.35 -3.86
C SER A 25 -21.71 -22.92 -5.03
N ASP A 26 -22.97 -22.52 -5.11
CA ASP A 26 -23.83 -22.64 -6.27
C ASP A 26 -23.43 -21.71 -7.43
N HIS A 27 -22.40 -20.88 -7.25
CA HIS A 27 -21.85 -19.98 -8.26
C HIS A 27 -20.68 -20.57 -9.03
N GLU A 28 -20.70 -20.35 -10.34
CA GLU A 28 -19.63 -20.68 -11.27
C GLU A 28 -18.60 -19.55 -11.37
N MET A 29 -17.31 -19.90 -11.30
CA MET A 29 -16.26 -18.91 -11.43
C MET A 29 -16.14 -18.43 -12.87
N VAL A 30 -16.28 -17.13 -13.09
CA VAL A 30 -16.04 -16.51 -14.39
C VAL A 30 -14.58 -16.06 -14.50
N GLU A 31 -13.79 -16.71 -15.35
CA GLU A 31 -12.45 -16.28 -15.74
C GLU A 31 -12.54 -15.40 -16.98
N PHE A 32 -11.90 -14.24 -16.96
CA PHE A 32 -11.83 -13.34 -18.11
C PHE A 32 -10.46 -12.64 -18.14
N ARG A 33 -10.08 -12.12 -19.30
CA ARG A 33 -8.88 -11.30 -19.48
C ARG A 33 -9.26 -9.85 -19.67
N ILE A 34 -8.62 -8.98 -18.90
CA ILE A 34 -8.64 -7.54 -19.15
C ILE A 34 -7.56 -7.23 -20.17
N LEU A 35 -7.96 -6.92 -21.40
CA LEU A 35 -7.08 -6.54 -22.50
C LEU A 35 -6.61 -5.11 -22.28
N ARG A 36 -5.56 -4.94 -21.47
CA ARG A 36 -4.95 -3.64 -21.20
C ARG A 36 -3.46 -3.66 -21.48
N ALA A 37 -2.98 -2.69 -22.24
CA ALA A 37 -1.56 -2.35 -22.31
C ALA A 37 -1.12 -1.79 -20.95
N ALA A 38 -0.73 -2.67 -20.03
CA ALA A 38 -0.32 -2.28 -18.69
C ALA A 38 1.12 -1.76 -18.71
N ARG A 39 1.31 -0.45 -18.90
CA ARG A 39 2.57 0.18 -18.49
C ARG A 39 2.56 0.23 -16.97
N ARG A 40 3.25 -0.72 -16.32
CA ARG A 40 3.42 -0.74 -14.86
C ARG A 40 4.36 0.41 -14.47
N VAL A 41 3.83 1.62 -14.43
CA VAL A 41 4.55 2.78 -13.90
C VAL A 41 4.75 2.50 -12.42
N HIS A 42 5.95 2.06 -12.04
CA HIS A 42 6.33 2.14 -10.65
C HIS A 42 6.31 3.62 -10.32
N SER A 43 5.31 4.07 -9.57
CA SER A 43 5.31 5.41 -9.00
C SER A 43 6.49 5.47 -8.03
N LYS A 44 7.67 5.82 -8.54
CA LYS A 44 8.87 6.13 -7.75
C LYS A 44 8.62 7.47 -7.08
N LEU A 45 7.63 7.52 -6.18
CA LEU A 45 7.34 8.70 -5.39
C LEU A 45 8.55 8.97 -4.52
N THR A 46 9.30 10.01 -4.84
CA THR A 46 10.37 10.56 -4.01
C THR A 46 9.75 11.54 -3.03
N THR A 47 10.21 11.48 -1.78
CA THR A 47 9.81 12.42 -0.72
C THR A 47 11.06 12.98 -0.07
N LEU A 48 11.03 14.22 0.39
CA LEU A 48 12.16 14.81 1.12
C LEU A 48 12.39 14.06 2.43
N ASP A 49 13.66 13.89 2.80
CA ASP A 49 14.07 13.25 4.04
C ASP A 49 14.52 14.27 5.08
N PHE A 50 13.56 14.95 5.70
CA PHE A 50 13.81 15.96 6.73
C PHE A 50 14.61 15.44 7.95
N ARG A 51 14.67 14.12 8.17
CA ARG A 51 15.51 13.53 9.23
C ARG A 51 17.00 13.69 8.95
N ARG A 52 17.37 13.83 7.68
CA ARG A 52 18.75 13.99 7.20
C ARG A 52 19.01 15.38 6.63
N ALA A 53 18.07 16.31 6.81
CA ALA A 53 18.23 17.65 6.31
C ALA A 53 19.28 18.41 7.12
N ASP A 54 20.11 19.19 6.42
CA ASP A 54 21.03 20.11 7.06
C ASP A 54 20.30 21.42 7.38
N PHE A 55 19.79 21.50 8.62
CA PHE A 55 19.09 22.69 9.11
C PHE A 55 20.02 23.88 9.38
N GLY A 56 21.33 23.63 9.56
CA GLY A 56 22.32 24.69 9.68
C GLY A 56 22.45 25.44 8.36
N LEU A 57 22.75 24.70 7.28
CA LEU A 57 22.81 25.23 5.93
C LEU A 57 21.49 25.88 5.50
N PHE A 58 20.35 25.30 5.90
CA PHE A 58 19.03 25.86 5.57
C PHE A 58 18.83 27.25 6.19
N ARG A 59 19.18 27.44 7.47
CA ARG A 59 19.14 28.75 8.12
C ARG A 59 20.11 29.73 7.47
N ASP A 60 21.32 29.29 7.15
CA ASP A 60 22.32 30.16 6.53
C ASP A 60 21.86 30.67 5.16
N LEU A 61 21.28 29.79 4.33
CA LEU A 61 20.76 30.16 3.01
C LEU A 61 19.63 31.18 3.10
N LEU A 62 18.72 31.04 4.08
CA LEU A 62 17.62 32.00 4.27
C LEU A 62 18.08 33.29 4.97
N GLY A 63 19.06 33.20 5.87
CA GLY A 63 19.61 34.34 6.60
C GLY A 63 20.48 35.25 5.73
N ARG A 64 21.04 34.73 4.63
CA ARG A 64 21.79 35.53 3.63
C ARG A 64 20.91 36.38 2.73
N ILE A 65 19.60 36.15 2.71
CA ILE A 65 18.68 36.90 1.86
C ILE A 65 18.39 38.24 2.52
N SER A 66 18.61 39.33 1.78
CA SER A 66 18.19 40.67 2.19
C SER A 66 16.68 40.82 2.01
N TRP A 67 15.90 40.31 2.94
CA TRP A 67 14.44 40.26 2.87
C TRP A 67 13.82 41.65 2.68
N ASP A 68 14.38 42.67 3.33
CA ASP A 68 13.89 44.05 3.20
C ASP A 68 13.88 44.50 1.74
N LYS A 69 14.97 44.25 0.99
CA LYS A 69 15.06 44.57 -0.44
C LYS A 69 14.24 43.63 -1.32
N ALA A 70 14.16 42.35 -0.95
CA ALA A 70 13.45 41.35 -1.76
C ALA A 70 11.93 41.60 -1.77
N LEU A 71 11.41 42.14 -0.66
CA LEU A 71 9.98 42.35 -0.43
C LEU A 71 9.55 43.82 -0.54
N GLU A 72 10.50 44.75 -0.71
CA GLU A 72 10.22 46.19 -0.83
C GLU A 72 9.21 46.52 -1.93
N GLY A 73 8.19 47.30 -1.60
CA GLY A 73 7.18 47.77 -2.55
C GLY A 73 6.26 46.68 -3.11
N ARG A 74 6.30 45.45 -2.57
CA ARG A 74 5.50 44.32 -3.06
C ARG A 74 4.25 44.08 -2.22
N GLY A 75 3.17 43.69 -2.90
CA GLY A 75 1.95 43.24 -2.26
C GLY A 75 2.13 41.90 -1.54
N ALA A 76 1.22 41.56 -0.63
CA ALA A 76 1.31 40.35 0.18
C ALA A 76 1.43 39.06 -0.66
N GLN A 77 0.73 38.99 -1.80
CA GLN A 77 0.76 37.83 -2.68
C GLN A 77 2.12 37.65 -3.36
N ASP A 78 2.70 38.73 -3.90
CA ASP A 78 4.01 38.69 -4.56
C ASP A 78 5.12 38.40 -3.56
N SER A 79 5.04 39.02 -2.38
CA SER A 79 5.94 38.74 -1.26
C SER A 79 5.89 37.28 -0.83
N TRP A 80 4.71 36.68 -0.78
CA TRP A 80 4.55 35.25 -0.47
C TRP A 80 5.17 34.34 -1.53
N LEU A 81 5.01 34.66 -2.82
CA LEU A 81 5.60 33.86 -3.90
C LEU A 81 7.13 33.90 -3.88
N ILE A 82 7.71 35.07 -3.60
CA ILE A 82 9.17 35.24 -3.47
C ILE A 82 9.70 34.47 -2.27
N PHE A 83 9.06 34.63 -1.10
CA PHE A 83 9.41 33.88 0.09
C PHE A 83 9.35 32.37 -0.16
N LYS A 84 8.23 31.88 -0.72
CA LYS A 84 8.03 30.47 -1.05
C LYS A 84 9.09 29.96 -2.03
N GLY A 85 9.46 30.75 -3.03
CA GLY A 85 10.51 30.42 -3.99
C GLY A 85 11.85 30.16 -3.30
N HIS A 86 12.30 31.10 -2.47
CA HIS A 86 13.55 30.97 -1.72
C HIS A 86 13.51 29.81 -0.71
N LEU A 87 12.38 29.62 -0.04
CA LEU A 87 12.18 28.52 0.90
C LEU A 87 12.32 27.15 0.20
N LEU A 88 11.68 26.99 -0.95
CA LEU A 88 11.73 25.75 -1.73
C LEU A 88 13.13 25.50 -2.30
N GLN A 89 13.81 26.55 -2.76
CA GLN A 89 15.18 26.45 -3.26
C GLN A 89 16.16 26.04 -2.15
N ALA A 90 16.05 26.62 -0.96
CA ALA A 90 16.84 26.21 0.21
C ALA A 90 16.51 24.77 0.60
N GLN A 91 15.23 24.39 0.58
CA GLN A 91 14.79 23.05 0.93
C GLN A 91 15.38 21.97 0.02
N GLU A 92 15.43 22.24 -1.30
CA GLU A 92 16.02 21.32 -2.28
C GLU A 92 17.52 21.11 -2.08
N ARG A 93 18.24 22.16 -1.68
CA ARG A 93 19.69 22.08 -1.41
C ARG A 93 20.02 21.39 -0.09
N CYS A 94 19.16 21.55 0.91
CA CYS A 94 19.44 21.09 2.28
C CYS A 94 18.87 19.70 2.60
N SER A 95 17.84 19.25 1.87
CA SER A 95 17.14 18.00 2.18
C SER A 95 17.35 16.95 1.10
N PRO A 96 18.05 15.83 1.39
CA PRO A 96 18.15 14.74 0.45
C PRO A 96 16.77 14.14 0.19
N THR A 97 16.55 13.64 -1.03
CA THR A 97 15.32 12.90 -1.36
C THR A 97 15.48 11.42 -0.99
N LYS A 98 14.43 10.84 -0.41
CA LYS A 98 14.32 9.40 -0.22
C LYS A 98 13.21 8.84 -1.10
N ARG A 99 13.42 7.62 -1.58
CA ARG A 99 12.32 6.87 -2.19
C ARG A 99 11.30 6.57 -1.10
N LYS A 100 10.04 6.89 -1.36
CA LYS A 100 8.94 6.37 -0.56
C LYS A 100 8.96 4.86 -0.74
N SER A 101 9.50 4.14 0.26
CA SER A 101 9.29 2.69 0.28
C SER A 101 7.79 2.48 0.29
N SER A 102 7.28 1.67 -0.64
CA SER A 102 5.92 1.20 -0.48
C SER A 102 5.85 0.59 0.90
N LYS A 103 4.98 1.11 1.78
CA LYS A 103 4.74 0.55 3.12
C LYS A 103 4.35 -0.95 3.09
N SER A 104 4.27 -1.56 1.90
CA SER A 104 4.08 -2.98 1.66
C SER A 104 5.24 -3.87 2.11
N THR A 105 6.39 -3.34 2.53
CA THR A 105 7.51 -4.17 3.01
C THR A 105 7.46 -4.46 4.51
N LYS A 106 6.69 -3.72 5.32
CA LYS A 106 6.58 -4.03 6.75
C LYS A 106 5.66 -5.23 6.92
N ARG A 107 6.23 -6.36 7.37
CA ARG A 107 5.46 -7.57 7.68
C ARG A 107 4.41 -7.24 8.75
N PRO A 108 3.17 -7.71 8.60
CA PRO A 108 2.17 -7.57 9.65
C PRO A 108 2.67 -8.19 10.97
N PRO A 109 2.26 -7.68 12.14
CA PRO A 109 2.74 -8.18 13.43
C PRO A 109 2.50 -9.68 13.64
N TRP A 110 1.43 -10.23 13.08
CA TRP A 110 1.10 -11.66 13.17
C TRP A 110 1.96 -12.55 12.25
N MET A 111 2.77 -11.99 11.35
CA MET A 111 3.44 -12.74 10.29
C MET A 111 4.89 -13.13 10.66
N ASN A 112 5.03 -14.29 11.31
CA ASN A 112 6.32 -14.92 11.59
C ASN A 112 6.84 -15.77 10.40
N LYS A 113 8.06 -16.32 10.50
CA LYS A 113 8.68 -17.13 9.44
C LYS A 113 7.86 -18.38 9.09
N VAL A 114 7.26 -19.04 10.09
CA VAL A 114 6.44 -20.25 9.92
C VAL A 114 5.18 -19.96 9.11
N LEU A 115 4.43 -18.93 9.50
CA LEU A 115 3.22 -18.50 8.81
C LEU A 115 3.52 -17.99 7.40
N LEU A 116 4.66 -17.33 7.21
CA LEU A 116 5.11 -16.94 5.88
C LEU A 116 5.36 -18.17 4.98
N GLY A 117 5.93 -19.24 5.55
CA GLY A 117 6.06 -20.54 4.86
C GLY A 117 4.71 -21.10 4.43
N LYS A 118 3.72 -21.13 5.34
CA LYS A 118 2.35 -21.59 5.04
C LYS A 118 1.65 -20.73 3.98
N VAL A 119 1.83 -19.42 4.01
CA VAL A 119 1.31 -18.51 2.98
C VAL A 119 1.98 -18.77 1.62
N LYS A 120 3.28 -19.10 1.59
CA LYS A 120 3.96 -19.51 0.36
C LYS A 120 3.42 -20.85 -0.14
N GLN A 121 3.35 -21.86 0.71
CA GLN A 121 2.80 -23.18 0.37
C GLN A 121 1.39 -23.06 -0.23
N LYS A 122 0.52 -22.23 0.35
CA LYS A 122 -0.80 -21.93 -0.22
C LYS A 122 -0.73 -21.35 -1.64
N LYS A 123 0.21 -20.44 -1.91
CA LYS A 123 0.41 -19.87 -3.26
C LYS A 123 0.93 -20.92 -4.23
N GLU A 124 1.80 -21.81 -3.78
CA GLU A 124 2.35 -22.88 -4.60
C GLU A 124 1.29 -23.91 -4.94
N ALA A 125 0.49 -24.33 -3.96
CA ALA A 125 -0.68 -25.18 -4.18
C ALA A 125 -1.67 -24.57 -5.17
N TYR A 126 -1.92 -23.25 -5.10
CA TYR A 126 -2.74 -22.56 -6.10
C TYR A 126 -2.14 -22.64 -7.51
N ARG A 127 -0.82 -22.46 -7.66
CA ARG A 127 -0.15 -22.58 -8.97
C ARG A 127 -0.25 -24.00 -9.51
N GLY A 128 0.03 -25.00 -8.66
CA GLY A 128 -0.05 -26.42 -9.03
C GLY A 128 -1.46 -26.82 -9.43
N TRP A 129 -2.48 -26.43 -8.64
CA TRP A 129 -3.89 -26.68 -8.97
C TRP A 129 -4.28 -26.00 -10.29
N LYS A 130 -3.88 -24.73 -10.49
CA LYS A 130 -4.16 -24.01 -11.74
C LYS A 130 -3.51 -24.65 -12.96
N GLN A 131 -2.42 -25.41 -12.78
CA GLN A 131 -1.70 -26.13 -13.83
C GLN A 131 -2.14 -27.61 -13.96
N GLY A 132 -3.13 -28.04 -13.17
CA GLY A 132 -3.60 -29.44 -13.15
C GLY A 132 -2.63 -30.43 -12.49
N GLN A 133 -1.62 -29.94 -11.77
CA GLN A 133 -0.60 -30.77 -11.10
C GLN A 133 -0.99 -31.18 -9.68
N VAL A 134 -1.99 -30.51 -9.08
CA VAL A 134 -2.45 -30.73 -7.70
C VAL A 134 -3.95 -30.93 -7.74
N ALA A 135 -4.44 -31.97 -7.06
CA ALA A 135 -5.86 -32.24 -6.93
C ALA A 135 -6.56 -31.08 -6.20
N TRP A 136 -7.86 -30.89 -6.49
CA TRP A 136 -8.63 -29.83 -5.86
C TRP A 136 -8.68 -29.98 -4.34
N GLU A 137 -8.78 -31.22 -3.86
CA GLU A 137 -8.88 -31.61 -2.46
C GLU A 137 -7.62 -31.19 -1.69
N GLU A 138 -6.44 -31.54 -2.22
CA GLU A 138 -5.13 -31.20 -1.63
C GLU A 138 -4.91 -29.67 -1.56
N TYR A 139 -5.30 -28.97 -2.64
CA TYR A 139 -5.27 -27.51 -2.65
C TYR A 139 -6.21 -26.93 -1.59
N ARG A 140 -7.44 -27.44 -1.49
CA ARG A 140 -8.45 -26.97 -0.54
C ARG A 140 -7.98 -27.14 0.91
N GLU A 141 -7.40 -28.29 1.24
CA GLU A 141 -6.85 -28.56 2.57
C GLU A 141 -5.72 -27.61 2.92
N THR A 142 -4.76 -27.43 2.01
CA THR A 142 -3.64 -26.48 2.18
C THR A 142 -4.12 -25.05 2.39
N VAL A 143 -5.15 -24.63 1.65
CA VAL A 143 -5.75 -23.30 1.78
C VAL A 143 -6.43 -23.13 3.13
N GLN A 144 -7.17 -24.14 3.58
CA GLN A 144 -7.90 -24.11 4.84
C GLN A 144 -6.93 -24.06 6.02
N GLU A 145 -5.93 -24.93 6.04
CA GLU A 145 -4.90 -24.96 7.08
C GLU A 145 -4.18 -23.60 7.18
N ALA A 146 -3.73 -23.05 6.05
CA ALA A 146 -3.06 -21.76 6.03
C ALA A 146 -3.96 -20.60 6.51
N ARG A 147 -5.26 -20.64 6.17
CA ARG A 147 -6.24 -19.65 6.67
C ARG A 147 -6.43 -19.75 8.18
N ASP A 148 -6.57 -20.97 8.70
CA ASP A 148 -6.78 -21.20 10.12
C ASP A 148 -5.58 -20.78 10.96
N GLN A 149 -4.36 -21.09 10.50
CA GLN A 149 -3.13 -20.65 11.17
C GLN A 149 -3.00 -19.12 11.18
N VAL A 150 -3.31 -18.45 10.07
CA VAL A 150 -3.30 -16.98 10.01
C VAL A 150 -4.37 -16.37 10.93
N ARG A 151 -5.56 -17.00 11.01
CA ARG A 151 -6.64 -16.57 11.91
C ARG A 151 -6.20 -16.69 13.38
N LYS A 152 -5.65 -17.83 13.79
CA LYS A 152 -5.12 -18.06 15.15
C LYS A 152 -4.01 -17.06 15.49
N ALA A 153 -3.08 -16.81 14.58
CA ALA A 153 -1.98 -15.87 14.81
C ALA A 153 -2.45 -14.42 15.00
N LYS A 154 -3.46 -13.99 14.23
CA LYS A 154 -4.08 -12.67 14.44
C LYS A 154 -4.76 -12.56 15.79
N ALA A 155 -5.54 -13.56 16.17
CA ALA A 155 -6.22 -13.60 17.45
C ALA A 155 -5.24 -13.52 18.63
N LEU A 156 -4.12 -14.24 18.56
CA LEU A 156 -3.07 -14.19 19.61
C LEU A 156 -2.49 -12.79 19.78
N ILE A 157 -2.21 -12.07 18.68
CA ILE A 157 -1.73 -10.69 18.73
C ILE A 157 -2.79 -9.75 19.33
N GLU A 158 -4.06 -9.93 18.96
CA GLU A 158 -5.15 -9.14 19.51
C GLU A 158 -5.32 -9.39 21.02
N ILE A 159 -5.22 -10.64 21.47
CA ILE A 159 -5.24 -11.01 22.89
C ILE A 159 -4.07 -10.35 23.63
N SER A 160 -2.84 -10.41 23.11
CA SER A 160 -1.69 -9.77 23.77
C SER A 160 -1.87 -8.25 23.86
N LEU A 161 -2.37 -7.61 22.80
CA LEU A 161 -2.64 -6.17 22.80
C LEU A 161 -3.68 -5.74 23.83
N VAL A 162 -4.71 -6.57 24.04
CA VAL A 162 -5.75 -6.31 25.06
C VAL A 162 -5.19 -6.51 26.46
N ARG A 163 -4.41 -7.57 26.69
CA ARG A 163 -3.79 -7.85 28.00
C ARG A 163 -2.84 -6.74 28.42
N ASP A 164 -2.03 -6.25 27.48
CA ASP A 164 -1.00 -5.26 27.77
C ASP A 164 -1.53 -3.81 27.68
N VAL A 165 -2.84 -3.61 27.52
CA VAL A 165 -3.41 -2.26 27.30
C VAL A 165 -3.13 -1.31 28.46
N LYS A 166 -3.06 -1.82 29.69
CA LYS A 166 -2.83 -1.00 30.89
C LYS A 166 -1.43 -0.41 30.87
N ASP A 167 -0.44 -1.22 30.47
CA ASP A 167 0.98 -0.87 30.49
C ASP A 167 1.43 -0.21 29.17
N ASN A 168 0.78 -0.56 28.05
CA ASN A 168 1.13 -0.09 26.71
C ASN A 168 -0.10 0.33 25.89
N LYS A 169 -0.81 1.35 26.38
CA LYS A 169 -1.98 1.94 25.70
C LYS A 169 -1.70 2.31 24.23
N LYS A 170 -0.48 2.77 23.93
CA LYS A 170 -0.08 3.24 22.60
C LYS A 170 -0.10 2.14 21.54
N SER A 171 0.29 0.91 21.89
CA SER A 171 0.27 -0.21 20.94
C SER A 171 -1.15 -0.60 20.54
N PHE A 172 -2.06 -0.65 21.53
CA PHE A 172 -3.47 -0.96 21.32
C PHE A 172 -4.17 0.09 20.44
N TYR A 173 -4.08 1.38 20.80
CA TYR A 173 -4.69 2.45 19.99
C TYR A 173 -4.02 2.59 18.62
N GLY A 174 -2.72 2.29 18.52
CA GLY A 174 -2.00 2.15 17.25
C GLY A 174 -2.61 1.07 16.36
N TYR A 175 -2.91 -0.11 16.90
CA TYR A 175 -3.58 -1.19 16.18
C TYR A 175 -4.99 -0.80 15.70
N VAL A 176 -5.81 -0.23 16.58
CA VAL A 176 -7.18 0.21 16.27
C VAL A 176 -7.18 1.27 15.16
N SER A 177 -6.31 2.27 15.25
CA SER A 177 -6.21 3.32 14.23
C SER A 177 -5.76 2.77 12.87
N ASP A 178 -4.78 1.85 12.82
CA ASP A 178 -4.34 1.24 11.57
C ASP A 178 -5.44 0.39 10.91
N LYS A 179 -6.35 -0.22 11.71
CA LYS A 179 -7.53 -0.93 11.21
C LYS A 179 -8.63 -0.02 10.67
N ARG A 180 -8.79 1.16 11.26
CA ARG A 180 -9.77 2.18 10.81
C ARG A 180 -9.35 2.88 9.51
N ARG A 181 -8.08 2.78 9.10
CA ARG A 181 -7.63 3.36 7.82
C ARG A 181 -8.20 2.58 6.65
N THR A 182 -9.20 3.16 5.99
CA THR A 182 -9.55 2.80 4.61
C THR A 182 -8.38 3.18 3.71
N ARG A 183 -7.81 2.18 3.01
CA ARG A 183 -6.87 2.46 1.93
C ARG A 183 -7.68 2.90 0.72
N GLU A 184 -7.42 4.09 0.20
CA GLU A 184 -7.76 4.45 -1.18
C GLU A 184 -6.95 3.51 -2.09
N ASN A 185 -7.51 2.33 -2.39
CA ASN A 185 -6.85 1.32 -3.21
C ASN A 185 -6.90 1.65 -4.71
N VAL A 186 -7.67 2.68 -5.09
CA VAL A 186 -7.84 3.12 -6.46
C VAL A 186 -7.22 4.51 -6.56
N GLY A 187 -6.08 4.62 -7.26
CA GLY A 187 -5.55 5.92 -7.65
C GLY A 187 -6.48 6.58 -8.69
N PRO A 188 -6.38 7.90 -8.89
CA PRO A 188 -7.22 8.60 -9.87
C PRO A 188 -7.12 7.90 -11.23
N LEU A 189 -8.28 7.56 -11.79
CA LEU A 189 -8.39 7.14 -13.18
C LEU A 189 -8.20 8.40 -14.00
N TRP A 190 -7.04 8.51 -14.64
CA TRP A 190 -6.80 9.57 -15.62
C TRP A 190 -7.64 9.24 -16.86
N ASN A 191 -8.53 10.17 -17.21
CA ASN A 191 -9.32 10.16 -18.45
C ASN A 191 -8.42 10.45 -19.65
#